data_AF-A0A9Q3GZS2-F1
#
_entry.id   AF-A0A9Q3GZS2-F1
#
_cell.length_a   1.000
_cell.length_b   1.000
_cell.length_c   1.000
_cell.angle_alpha   90.00
_cell.angle_beta   90.00
_cell.angle_gamma   90.00
#
_symmetry.space_group_name_H-M   'P 1'
#
loop_
_entity.id
_entity.type
_entity.pdbx_description
1 polymer ?
#
loop_
_entity_poly.entity_id
_entity_poly.type
_entity_poly.pdbx_seq_one_letter_code
_entity_poly.pdbx_strand_id
1 'polypeptide(L)'
;MQGYEEKNWTKLKEEHITEWGRVDPDRRYRQESLEKLFTNTKKSGGIRNLTEYKRFIGESDKVTTYLYKYGYIQREVEHNEELYSSLSPEIRNFIIKEMRRDKVMIQERHGGYIVPEIKVLKTYIEKETKNVITSRDIVEDKISQDAFSYPN
;
A
#
# COMPACT_ATOMS: atom_id res chain seq x y z
N MET A 1 41.62 -8.74 16.82
CA MET A 1 40.88 -9.59 15.88
C MET A 1 41.84 -10.15 14.85
N GLN A 2 42.19 -11.44 14.96
CA GLN A 2 43.19 -12.08 14.09
C GLN A 2 42.71 -12.18 12.64
N GLY A 3 41.39 -12.27 12.41
CA GLY A 3 40.83 -12.32 11.06
C GLY A 3 41.17 -11.10 10.19
N TYR A 4 41.36 -9.92 10.79
CA TYR A 4 41.74 -8.69 10.08
C TYR A 4 43.22 -8.73 9.65
N GLU A 5 44.09 -9.17 10.54
CA GLU A 5 45.54 -9.30 10.30
C GLU A 5 45.83 -10.39 9.25
N GLU A 6 45.07 -11.48 9.25
CA GLU A 6 45.18 -12.59 8.31
C GLU A 6 44.44 -12.33 6.97
N LYS A 7 43.77 -11.18 6.82
CA LYS A 7 42.85 -10.87 5.69
C LYS A 7 41.81 -11.97 5.43
N ASN A 8 41.44 -12.70 6.48
CA ASN A 8 40.48 -13.78 6.43
C ASN A 8 39.11 -13.26 6.86
N TRP A 9 38.32 -12.83 5.87
CA TRP A 9 36.99 -12.22 6.06
C TRP A 9 36.01 -13.13 6.80
N THR A 10 36.11 -14.44 6.62
CA THR A 10 35.30 -15.44 7.33
C THR A 10 35.62 -15.46 8.82
N LYS A 11 36.91 -15.55 9.17
CA LYS A 11 37.37 -15.54 10.56
C LYS A 11 37.05 -14.22 11.25
N LEU A 12 37.28 -13.10 10.55
CA LEU A 12 36.95 -11.78 11.07
C LEU A 12 35.44 -11.65 11.38
N LYS A 13 34.58 -12.19 10.51
CA LYS A 13 33.12 -12.17 10.71
C LYS A 13 32.70 -13.00 11.93
N GLU A 14 33.32 -14.16 12.15
CA GLU A 14 33.07 -15.00 13.32
C GLU A 14 33.51 -14.32 14.62
N GLU A 15 34.74 -13.78 14.65
CA GLU A 15 35.26 -13.01 15.79
C GLU A 15 34.34 -11.84 16.14
N HIS A 16 33.83 -11.13 15.14
CA HIS A 16 32.90 -10.01 15.35
C HIS A 16 31.55 -10.47 15.92
N ILE A 17 31.02 -11.61 15.47
CA ILE A 17 29.78 -12.20 16.00
C ILE A 17 29.99 -12.72 17.43
N THR A 18 31.16 -13.24 17.75
CA THR A 18 31.48 -13.76 19.09
C THR A 18 31.69 -12.63 20.10
N GLU A 19 32.41 -11.57 19.74
CA GLU A 19 32.66 -10.44 20.66
C GLU A 19 31.44 -9.54 20.85
N TRP A 20 30.65 -9.30 19.80
CA TRP A 20 29.57 -8.30 19.81
C TRP A 20 28.17 -8.91 19.69
N GLY A 21 28.08 -10.24 19.58
CA GLY A 21 26.85 -10.92 19.18
C GLY A 21 26.56 -10.78 17.69
N ARG A 22 25.55 -11.48 17.20
CA ARG A 22 24.99 -11.15 15.88
C ARG A 22 24.38 -9.76 15.99
N VAL A 23 24.74 -8.86 15.08
CA VAL A 23 23.86 -7.72 14.76
C VAL A 23 22.57 -8.37 14.29
N ASP A 24 21.54 -8.40 15.15
CA ASP A 24 20.19 -8.62 14.66
C ASP A 24 20.04 -7.63 13.51
N PRO A 25 19.74 -8.08 12.27
CA PRO A 25 19.48 -7.15 11.20
C PRO A 25 18.37 -6.25 11.72
N ASP A 26 18.73 -5.00 12.04
CA ASP A 26 17.89 -4.10 12.82
C ASP A 26 16.47 -4.24 12.30
N ARG A 27 15.57 -4.72 13.16
CA ARG A 27 14.36 -5.46 12.77
C ARG A 27 13.51 -4.56 11.90
N ARG A 28 13.75 -4.60 10.59
CA ARG A 28 13.39 -3.50 9.67
C ARG A 28 11.90 -3.24 9.69
N TYR A 29 11.15 -4.34 9.80
CA TYR A 29 9.72 -4.34 10.00
C TYR A 29 9.31 -5.36 11.06
N ARG A 30 8.26 -5.01 11.80
CA ARG A 30 7.52 -5.88 12.72
C ARG A 30 6.12 -6.14 12.17
N GLN A 31 5.39 -7.08 12.74
CA GLN A 31 3.99 -7.30 12.37
C GLN A 31 3.16 -6.02 12.57
N GLU A 32 3.42 -5.26 13.64
CA GLU A 32 2.87 -3.92 13.89
C GLU A 32 3.16 -2.89 12.78
N SER A 33 4.19 -3.10 11.94
CA SER A 33 4.52 -2.16 10.86
C SER A 33 3.40 -2.08 9.82
N LEU A 34 2.69 -3.19 9.57
CA LEU A 34 1.50 -3.20 8.72
C LEU A 34 0.36 -2.41 9.37
N GLU A 35 0.06 -2.67 10.64
CA GLU A 35 -0.97 -1.93 11.38
C GLU A 35 -0.69 -0.42 11.43
N LYS A 36 0.57 -0.03 11.64
CA LYS A 36 1.00 1.37 11.61
C LYS A 36 0.82 1.98 10.22
N LEU A 37 1.12 1.25 9.15
CA LEU A 37 0.86 1.71 7.78
C LEU A 37 -0.63 2.00 7.58
N PHE A 38 -1.52 1.03 7.89
CA PHE A 38 -2.96 1.20 7.72
C PHE A 38 -3.54 2.34 8.56
N THR A 39 -3.14 2.41 9.84
CA THR A 39 -3.64 3.44 10.77
C THR A 39 -3.17 4.84 10.38
N ASN A 40 -1.92 5.00 9.95
CA ASN A 40 -1.40 6.28 9.48
C ASN A 40 -2.11 6.74 8.20
N THR A 41 -2.32 5.84 7.23
CA THR A 41 -3.06 6.16 6.00
C THR A 41 -4.51 6.56 6.29
N LYS A 42 -5.18 5.90 7.24
CA LYS A 42 -6.52 6.30 7.69
C LYS A 42 -6.50 7.69 8.34
N LYS A 43 -5.53 7.95 9.22
CA LYS A 43 -5.38 9.25 9.90
C LYS A 43 -5.09 10.39 8.92
N SER A 44 -4.39 10.14 7.82
CA SER A 44 -4.14 11.15 6.78
C SER A 44 -5.34 11.41 5.86
N GLY A 45 -6.50 10.77 6.11
CA GLY A 45 -7.71 10.96 5.32
C GLY A 45 -7.93 9.92 4.22
N GLY A 46 -7.21 8.80 4.28
CA GLY A 46 -7.31 7.69 3.34
C GLY A 46 -6.62 7.93 1.99
N ILE A 47 -6.58 6.89 1.17
CA ILE A 47 -6.02 6.93 -0.18
C ILE A 47 -6.99 7.65 -1.12
N ARG A 48 -6.53 8.70 -1.80
CA ARG A 48 -7.35 9.58 -2.66
C ARG A 48 -6.93 9.59 -4.12
N ASN A 49 -5.69 9.22 -4.43
CA ASN A 49 -5.15 9.28 -5.79
C ASN A 49 -4.24 8.08 -6.11
N LEU A 50 -3.86 7.95 -7.38
CA LEU A 50 -3.06 6.81 -7.86
C LEU A 50 -1.66 6.77 -7.25
N THR A 51 -1.05 7.93 -7.01
CA THR A 51 0.29 8.03 -6.42
C THR A 51 0.29 7.52 -4.99
N GLU A 52 -0.68 7.95 -4.19
CA GLU A 52 -0.90 7.46 -2.82
C GLU A 52 -1.20 5.96 -2.82
N TYR A 53 -2.04 5.50 -3.74
CA TYR A 53 -2.36 4.08 -3.88
C TYR A 53 -1.12 3.23 -4.20
N LYS A 54 -0.36 3.61 -5.22
CA LYS A 54 0.88 2.91 -5.62
C LYS A 54 1.91 2.91 -4.49
N ARG A 55 2.06 4.04 -3.80
CA ARG A 55 2.95 4.15 -2.64
C ARG A 55 2.51 3.19 -1.52
N PHE A 56 1.21 3.17 -1.22
CA PHE A 56 0.65 2.31 -0.20
C PHE A 56 0.88 0.83 -0.50
N ILE A 57 0.55 0.38 -1.72
CA ILE A 57 0.78 -1.01 -2.16
C ILE A 57 2.27 -1.35 -2.12
N GLY A 58 3.13 -0.45 -2.61
CA GLY A 58 4.58 -0.66 -2.58
C GLY A 58 5.15 -0.79 -1.17
N GLU A 59 4.66 -0.01 -0.20
CA GLU A 59 5.05 -0.15 1.20
C GLU A 59 4.48 -1.42 1.84
N SER A 60 3.21 -1.76 1.59
CA SER A 60 2.60 -2.99 2.14
C SER A 60 3.30 -4.24 1.61
N ASP A 61 3.66 -4.27 0.33
CA ASP A 61 4.33 -5.40 -0.31
C ASP A 61 5.75 -5.57 0.23
N LYS A 62 6.50 -4.46 0.42
CA LYS A 62 7.83 -4.49 1.05
C LYS A 62 7.77 -5.07 2.46
N VAL A 63 6.79 -4.65 3.27
CA VAL A 63 6.64 -5.14 4.64
C VAL A 63 6.26 -6.62 4.64
N THR A 64 5.26 -7.01 3.85
CA THR A 64 4.78 -8.40 3.79
C THR A 64 5.86 -9.35 3.27
N THR A 65 6.58 -8.95 2.21
CA THR A 65 7.72 -9.72 1.67
C THR A 65 8.83 -9.89 2.70
N TYR A 66 9.14 -8.83 3.46
CA TYR A 66 10.12 -8.92 4.56
C TYR A 66 9.64 -9.90 5.63
N LEU A 67 8.40 -9.76 6.10
CA LEU A 67 7.86 -10.62 7.15
C LEU A 67 7.85 -12.10 6.73
N TYR A 68 7.50 -12.37 5.48
CA TYR A 68 7.49 -13.72 4.93
C TYR A 68 8.92 -14.29 4.80
N LYS A 69 9.84 -13.53 4.19
CA LYS A 69 11.22 -13.96 3.96
C LYS A 69 11.96 -14.33 5.25
N TYR A 70 11.67 -13.63 6.34
CA TYR A 70 12.28 -13.87 7.65
C TYR A 70 11.45 -14.77 8.57
N GLY A 71 10.39 -15.40 8.06
CA GLY A 71 9.58 -16.39 8.79
C GLY A 71 8.70 -15.82 9.91
N TYR A 72 8.48 -14.50 9.93
CA TYR A 72 7.59 -13.86 10.89
C TYR A 72 6.11 -14.10 10.57
N ILE A 73 5.79 -14.41 9.31
CA ILE A 73 4.48 -14.90 8.88
C ILE A 73 4.66 -16.20 8.09
N GLN A 74 3.74 -17.15 8.29
CA GLN A 74 3.84 -18.49 7.68
C GLN A 74 3.26 -18.54 6.26
N ARG A 75 2.39 -17.59 5.92
CA ARG A 75 1.78 -17.44 4.59
C ARG A 75 1.79 -15.97 4.18
N GLU A 76 1.77 -15.73 2.89
CA GLU A 76 1.42 -14.41 2.37
C GLU A 76 -0.05 -14.13 2.74
N VAL A 77 -0.26 -13.05 3.50
CA VAL A 77 -1.59 -12.62 3.95
C VAL A 77 -2.03 -11.49 3.04
N GLU A 78 -3.17 -11.67 2.39
CA GLU A 78 -3.85 -10.61 1.66
C GLU A 78 -4.66 -9.76 2.64
N HIS A 79 -4.42 -8.45 2.64
CA HIS A 79 -5.00 -7.50 3.59
C HIS A 79 -6.20 -6.77 2.96
N ASN A 80 -7.24 -7.52 2.61
CA ASN A 80 -8.34 -7.01 1.76
C ASN A 80 -9.19 -5.98 2.49
N GLU A 81 -9.57 -6.29 3.72
CA GLU A 81 -10.39 -5.41 4.56
C GLU A 81 -9.60 -4.18 4.99
N GLU A 82 -8.31 -4.34 5.28
CA GLU A 82 -7.41 -3.27 5.65
C GLU A 82 -7.13 -2.33 4.48
N LEU A 83 -6.91 -2.87 3.28
CA LEU A 83 -6.82 -2.10 2.04
C LEU A 83 -8.11 -1.32 1.80
N TYR A 84 -9.26 -2.00 1.81
CA TYR A 84 -10.56 -1.36 1.58
C TYR A 84 -10.85 -0.26 2.61
N SER A 85 -10.54 -0.52 3.87
CA SER A 85 -10.74 0.43 4.97
C SER A 85 -9.76 1.61 4.94
N SER A 86 -8.61 1.48 4.27
CA SER A 86 -7.62 2.55 4.06
C SER A 86 -7.99 3.52 2.94
N LEU A 87 -8.95 3.18 2.07
CA LEU A 87 -9.45 4.06 1.02
C LEU A 87 -10.24 5.24 1.60
N SER A 88 -10.14 6.41 0.95
CA SER A 88 -11.00 7.54 1.29
C SER A 88 -12.48 7.19 1.08
N PRO A 89 -13.41 7.81 1.83
CA PRO A 89 -14.84 7.58 1.64
C PRO A 89 -15.31 7.89 0.22
N GLU A 90 -14.72 8.89 -0.45
CA GLU A 90 -15.10 9.24 -1.82
C GLU A 90 -14.76 8.09 -2.79
N ILE A 91 -13.49 7.65 -2.79
CA ILE A 91 -13.01 6.57 -3.67
C ILE A 91 -13.79 5.28 -3.39
N ARG A 92 -14.07 4.99 -2.11
CA ARG A 92 -14.87 3.82 -1.72
C ARG A 92 -16.28 3.87 -2.32
N ASN A 93 -16.96 5.02 -2.24
CA ASN A 93 -18.30 5.18 -2.80
C ASN A 93 -18.32 5.04 -4.32
N PHE A 94 -17.30 5.57 -5.02
CA PHE A 94 -17.15 5.39 -6.46
C PHE A 94 -16.94 3.92 -6.84
N ILE A 95 -16.04 3.23 -6.15
CA ILE A 95 -15.78 1.81 -6.36
C ILE A 95 -17.04 0.97 -6.12
N ILE A 96 -17.78 1.21 -5.03
CA ILE A 96 -19.06 0.52 -4.77
C ILE A 96 -20.05 0.75 -5.91
N LYS A 97 -20.16 1.99 -6.41
CA LYS A 97 -21.09 2.35 -7.48
C LYS A 97 -20.75 1.62 -8.79
N GLU A 98 -19.48 1.60 -9.16
CA GLU A 98 -19.00 0.89 -10.36
C GLU A 98 -19.11 -0.63 -10.20
N MET A 99 -18.74 -1.19 -9.06
CA MET A 99 -18.89 -2.64 -8.80
C MET A 99 -20.35 -3.09 -8.79
N ARG A 100 -21.27 -2.24 -8.30
CA ARG A 100 -22.71 -2.51 -8.37
C ARG A 100 -23.21 -2.49 -9.81
N ARG A 101 -22.74 -1.53 -10.62
CA ARG A 101 -23.07 -1.44 -12.05
C ARG A 101 -22.63 -2.69 -12.80
N ASP A 102 -21.45 -3.20 -12.48
CA ASP A 102 -20.85 -4.38 -13.12
C ASP A 102 -21.34 -5.71 -12.48
N LYS A 103 -22.23 -5.65 -11.48
CA LYS A 103 -22.80 -6.81 -10.74
C LYS A 103 -21.74 -7.71 -10.09
N VAL A 104 -20.59 -7.14 -9.71
CA VAL A 104 -19.47 -7.89 -9.14
C VAL A 104 -19.56 -7.97 -7.61
N MET A 105 -20.33 -7.09 -6.97
CA MET A 105 -20.57 -7.20 -5.52
C MET A 105 -21.50 -8.37 -5.20
N ILE A 106 -21.03 -9.30 -4.35
CA ILE A 106 -21.85 -10.38 -3.81
C ILE A 106 -22.68 -9.78 -2.67
N GLN A 107 -23.99 -9.72 -2.89
CA GLN A 107 -24.93 -9.34 -1.85
C GLN A 107 -25.06 -10.51 -0.86
N GLU A 108 -24.79 -10.24 0.41
CA GLU A 108 -24.95 -11.20 1.47
C GLU A 108 -26.44 -11.42 1.75
N ARG A 109 -26.83 -12.63 2.20
CA ARG A 109 -28.22 -12.97 2.54
C ARG A 109 -28.89 -12.00 3.52
N HIS A 110 -28.10 -11.27 4.31
CA HIS A 110 -28.59 -10.33 5.33
C HIS A 110 -28.55 -8.86 4.89
N GLY A 111 -28.42 -8.58 3.59
CA GLY A 111 -28.46 -7.20 3.05
C GLY A 111 -27.14 -6.44 3.17
N GLY A 112 -26.09 -7.07 3.71
CA GLY A 112 -24.70 -6.62 3.60
C GLY A 112 -24.09 -6.90 2.22
N TYR A 113 -22.91 -6.36 1.97
CA TYR A 113 -22.12 -6.68 0.78
C TYR A 113 -20.79 -7.29 1.23
N ILE A 114 -20.43 -8.42 0.62
CA ILE A 114 -19.14 -9.06 0.85
C ILE A 114 -18.09 -8.28 0.06
N VAL A 115 -16.98 -7.91 0.72
CA VAL A 115 -15.84 -7.28 0.05
C VAL A 115 -15.29 -8.28 -0.98
N PRO A 116 -15.22 -7.92 -2.27
CA PRO A 116 -14.78 -8.83 -3.32
C PRO A 116 -13.29 -9.20 -3.20
N GLU A 117 -12.86 -10.23 -3.93
CA GLU A 117 -11.47 -10.72 -3.96
C GLU A 117 -10.48 -9.57 -4.26
N ILE A 118 -9.28 -9.62 -3.67
CA ILE A 118 -8.29 -8.53 -3.75
C ILE A 118 -7.98 -8.12 -5.18
N LYS A 119 -7.93 -9.10 -6.11
CA LYS A 119 -7.60 -8.86 -7.51
C LYS A 119 -8.64 -7.96 -8.16
N VAL A 120 -9.91 -8.24 -7.91
CA VAL A 120 -11.03 -7.41 -8.36
C VAL A 120 -10.96 -6.04 -7.69
N LEU A 121 -10.75 -5.99 -6.38
CA LEU A 121 -10.69 -4.69 -5.68
C LEU A 121 -9.55 -3.80 -6.22
N LYS A 122 -8.35 -4.36 -6.47
CA LYS A 122 -7.21 -3.64 -7.03
C LYS A 122 -7.49 -3.07 -8.42
N THR A 123 -8.15 -3.81 -9.31
CA THR A 123 -8.45 -3.30 -10.66
C THR A 123 -9.39 -2.10 -10.64
N TYR A 124 -10.43 -2.12 -9.80
CA TYR A 124 -11.33 -0.98 -9.65
C TYR A 124 -10.65 0.21 -8.99
N ILE A 125 -9.81 0.00 -7.97
CA ILE A 125 -9.05 1.10 -7.35
C ILE A 125 -8.13 1.76 -8.39
N GLU A 126 -7.40 0.97 -9.18
CA GLU A 126 -6.53 1.53 -10.23
C GLU A 126 -7.30 2.28 -11.30
N LYS A 127 -8.46 1.78 -11.71
CA LYS A 127 -9.34 2.45 -12.68
C LYS A 127 -9.81 3.80 -12.14
N GLU A 128 -10.36 3.82 -10.93
CA GLU A 128 -10.93 5.04 -10.34
C GLU A 128 -9.85 6.06 -9.97
N THR A 129 -8.74 5.62 -9.40
CA THR A 129 -7.63 6.53 -9.09
C THR A 129 -6.96 7.12 -10.32
N LYS A 130 -7.02 6.45 -11.49
CA LYS A 130 -6.65 7.04 -12.79
C LYS A 130 -7.70 8.04 -13.29
N ASN A 131 -8.98 7.70 -13.21
CA ASN A 131 -10.08 8.56 -13.68
C ASN A 131 -10.14 9.90 -12.91
N VAL A 132 -9.86 9.89 -11.60
CA VAL A 132 -9.80 11.11 -10.77
C VAL A 132 -8.70 12.07 -11.25
N ILE A 133 -7.57 11.56 -11.74
CA ILE A 133 -6.51 12.38 -12.33
C ILE A 133 -7.01 13.04 -13.61
N THR A 134 -7.55 12.26 -14.55
CA THR A 134 -8.09 12.77 -15.81
C THR A 134 -9.19 13.82 -15.58
N SER A 135 -10.02 13.64 -14.56
CA SER A 135 -11.12 14.57 -14.25
C SER A 135 -10.63 15.88 -13.62
N ARG A 136 -9.53 15.85 -12.84
CA ARG A 136 -8.89 17.05 -12.29
C ARG A 136 -8.11 17.81 -13.37
N ASP A 137 -7.39 17.10 -14.23
CA ASP A 137 -6.61 17.70 -15.31
C ASP A 137 -7.53 18.44 -16.30
N ILE A 138 -8.70 17.88 -16.64
CA ILE A 138 -9.69 18.55 -17.49
C ILE A 138 -10.27 19.81 -16.84
N VAL A 139 -10.42 19.83 -15.50
CA VAL A 139 -10.96 20.98 -14.77
C VAL A 139 -9.91 22.09 -14.68
N GLU A 140 -8.63 21.77 -14.43
CA GLU A 140 -7.55 22.76 -14.41
C GLU A 140 -7.29 23.38 -15.80
N ASP A 141 -7.43 22.58 -16.87
CA ASP A 141 -7.26 23.06 -18.25
C ASP A 141 -8.42 23.99 -18.68
N LYS A 142 -9.66 23.71 -18.24
CA LYS A 142 -10.81 24.59 -18.46
C LYS A 142 -10.71 25.91 -17.70
N ILE A 143 -10.30 25.87 -16.43
CA ILE A 143 -10.09 27.10 -15.62
C ILE A 143 -9.01 27.98 -16.24
N SER A 144 -7.95 27.35 -16.78
CA SER A 144 -6.88 28.07 -17.48
C SER A 144 -7.38 28.72 -18.78
N GLN A 145 -8.19 28.03 -19.58
CA GLN A 145 -8.75 28.59 -20.82
C GLN A 145 -9.75 29.72 -20.58
N ASP A 146 -10.59 29.61 -19.54
CA ASP A 146 -11.55 30.64 -19.17
C ASP A 146 -10.87 31.91 -18.61
N ALA A 147 -9.69 31.77 -17.96
CA ALA A 147 -8.91 32.89 -17.44
C ALA A 147 -8.19 33.74 -18.51
N PHE A 148 -8.02 33.21 -19.73
CA PHE A 148 -7.42 33.95 -20.87
C PHE A 148 -8.47 34.60 -21.80
N SER A 149 -9.76 34.40 -21.55
CA SER A 149 -10.84 35.01 -22.33
C SER A 149 -11.44 36.22 -21.61
N TYR A 150 -10.67 37.31 -21.47
CA TYR A 150 -11.25 38.62 -21.17
C TYR A 150 -11.65 39.31 -22.49
N PRO A 151 -12.88 39.85 -22.60
CA PRO A 151 -13.29 40.59 -23.79
C PRO A 151 -12.57 41.95 -23.84
N ASN A 152 -12.02 42.29 -25.01
CA ASN A 152 -11.52 43.63 -25.34
C ASN A 152 -12.66 44.66 -25.43
#